data_AF-B4RID7-F1
#
_entry.id   AF-B4RID7-F1
#
_cell.length_a   1.000
_cell.length_b   1.000
_cell.length_c   1.000
_cell.angle_alpha   90.00
_cell.angle_beta   90.00
_cell.angle_gamma   90.00
#
_symmetry.space_group_name_H-M   'P 1'
#
loop_
_entity.id
_entity.type
_entity.pdbx_description
1 polymer ?
#
loop_
_entity_poly.entity_id
_entity_poly.type
_entity_poly.pdbx_seq_one_letter_code
_entity_poly.pdbx_strand_id
1 'polypeptide(L)'
;MALLQDLGLCEHSPRIYNTPMEPRGHRQRAIEVARAQGIARGSDFDAAGVPRMYLKRLTEDGVLLQVGRGLYRLADSPSDAASSLAEAVRIQPRGVIGLLSALQYHDLTTQTPHAVWMLLGPKDWAPTSAPVQIRVIRASGRALREGVERHEIDQVPVPITSPAKTVVDCFKYRNKIGLDVAVEGLRDLMRRPDRRPAIDELWRFAEIDRVQTVMRPYLEALT
;
A
#
# COMPACT_ATOMS: atom_id res chain seq x y z
N MET A 1 -29.77 -68.19 41.15
CA MET A 1 -29.10 -66.90 41.38
C MET A 1 -28.14 -66.63 40.23
N ALA A 2 -28.29 -65.46 39.56
CA ALA A 2 -27.42 -64.84 38.54
C ALA A 2 -27.24 -65.65 37.23
N LEU A 3 -27.74 -65.31 36.02
CA LEU A 3 -27.94 -64.04 35.26
C LEU A 3 -26.63 -63.50 34.63
N LEU A 4 -26.73 -63.21 33.31
CA LEU A 4 -25.78 -62.57 32.35
C LEU A 4 -25.04 -63.58 31.44
N GLN A 5 -25.48 -63.87 30.20
CA GLN A 5 -25.45 -63.04 28.98
C GLN A 5 -24.13 -62.27 28.80
N ASP A 6 -23.31 -62.71 27.84
CA ASP A 6 -22.55 -61.76 27.02
C ASP A 6 -22.38 -62.27 25.59
N LEU A 7 -22.84 -61.42 24.68
CA LEU A 7 -22.90 -61.56 23.25
C LEU A 7 -21.56 -61.14 22.63
N GLY A 8 -21.25 -61.73 21.47
CA GLY A 8 -20.05 -61.43 20.71
C GLY A 8 -19.88 -59.93 20.43
N LEU A 9 -18.68 -59.43 20.72
CA LEU A 9 -18.20 -58.15 20.26
C LEU A 9 -17.06 -58.41 19.27
N CYS A 10 -17.38 -58.37 17.98
CA CYS A 10 -16.38 -58.15 16.94
C CYS A 10 -15.67 -56.82 17.24
N GLU A 11 -14.38 -56.88 17.51
CA GLU A 11 -13.51 -55.71 17.65
C GLU A 11 -13.52 -54.92 16.34
N HIS A 12 -14.28 -53.83 16.30
CA HIS A 12 -14.24 -52.85 15.23
C HIS A 12 -12.97 -52.00 15.40
N SER A 13 -11.89 -52.44 14.77
CA SER A 13 -10.71 -51.60 14.52
C SER A 13 -11.15 -50.32 13.80
N PRO A 14 -10.95 -49.12 14.35
CA PRO A 14 -11.24 -47.89 13.62
C PRO A 14 -10.27 -47.80 12.44
N ARG A 15 -10.82 -47.93 11.23
CA ARG A 15 -10.10 -47.59 9.99
C ARG A 15 -9.62 -46.15 10.15
N ILE A 16 -8.30 -45.95 10.17
CA ILE A 16 -7.71 -44.64 9.92
C ILE A 16 -8.10 -44.27 8.49
N TYR A 17 -9.18 -43.51 8.35
CA TYR A 17 -9.44 -42.80 7.11
C TYR A 17 -8.32 -41.78 6.99
N ASN A 18 -7.40 -42.05 6.06
CA ASN A 18 -6.52 -41.03 5.51
C ASN A 18 -7.45 -39.99 4.89
N THR A 19 -7.83 -38.95 5.64
CA THR A 19 -8.68 -37.86 5.16
C THR A 19 -7.95 -37.21 3.98
N PRO A 20 -8.42 -37.36 2.73
CA PRO A 20 -7.94 -36.48 1.68
C PRO A 20 -8.34 -35.07 2.11
N MET A 21 -7.41 -34.12 2.11
CA MET A 21 -7.77 -32.70 2.22
C MET A 21 -8.84 -32.42 1.16
N GLU A 22 -10.09 -32.18 1.60
CA GLU A 22 -11.20 -31.78 0.74
C GLU A 22 -10.74 -30.66 -0.22
N PRO A 23 -11.04 -30.73 -1.52
CA PRO A 23 -10.70 -29.67 -2.44
C PRO A 23 -11.36 -28.36 -1.97
N ARG A 24 -10.54 -27.42 -1.48
CA ARG A 24 -11.03 -26.18 -0.85
C ARG A 24 -12.02 -25.47 -1.79
N GLY A 25 -13.23 -25.21 -1.28
CA GLY A 25 -14.25 -24.49 -2.03
C GLY A 25 -13.77 -23.09 -2.46
N HIS A 26 -14.24 -22.61 -3.61
CA HIS A 26 -13.84 -21.31 -4.18
C HIS A 26 -14.05 -20.13 -3.21
N ARG A 27 -15.08 -20.20 -2.35
CA ARG A 27 -15.34 -19.19 -1.30
C ARG A 27 -14.16 -19.05 -0.34
N GLN A 28 -13.67 -20.17 0.19
CA GLN A 28 -12.60 -20.17 1.18
C GLN A 28 -11.30 -19.64 0.56
N ARG A 29 -10.98 -20.08 -0.66
CA ARG A 29 -9.83 -19.57 -1.42
C ARG A 29 -9.92 -18.07 -1.67
N ALA A 30 -11.09 -17.55 -2.03
CA ALA A 30 -11.28 -16.12 -2.23
C ALA A 30 -11.02 -15.33 -0.94
N ILE A 31 -11.52 -15.81 0.20
CA ILE A 31 -11.29 -15.17 1.50
C ILE A 31 -9.79 -15.18 1.86
N GLU A 32 -9.11 -16.31 1.64
CA GLU A 32 -7.66 -16.44 1.87
C GLU A 32 -6.86 -15.46 1.00
N VAL A 33 -7.20 -15.33 -0.29
CA VAL A 33 -6.57 -14.38 -1.20
C VAL A 33 -6.81 -12.95 -0.74
N ALA A 34 -8.05 -12.57 -0.46
CA ALA A 34 -8.38 -11.21 -0.02
C ALA A 34 -7.68 -10.85 1.29
N ARG A 35 -7.59 -11.79 2.23
CA ARG A 35 -6.87 -11.61 3.50
C ARG A 35 -5.37 -11.44 3.28
N ALA A 36 -4.76 -12.29 2.46
CA ALA A 36 -3.32 -12.29 2.24
C ALA A 36 -2.84 -11.08 1.44
N GLN A 37 -3.65 -10.57 0.52
CA GLN A 37 -3.30 -9.41 -0.30
C GLN A 37 -3.74 -8.08 0.30
N GLY A 38 -4.67 -8.11 1.27
CA GLY A 38 -5.41 -6.96 1.80
C GLY A 38 -6.36 -6.33 0.77
N ILE A 39 -5.79 -5.84 -0.33
CA ILE A 39 -6.51 -5.37 -1.53
C ILE A 39 -6.11 -6.24 -2.72
N ALA A 40 -6.92 -7.26 -2.95
CA ALA A 40 -6.73 -8.24 -4.01
C ALA A 40 -7.25 -7.73 -5.37
N ARG A 41 -6.47 -7.97 -6.41
CA ARG A 41 -6.87 -7.80 -7.81
C ARG A 41 -7.60 -9.04 -8.29
N GLY A 42 -8.43 -8.86 -9.31
CA GLY A 42 -9.02 -9.96 -10.07
C GLY A 42 -7.99 -11.03 -10.49
N SER A 43 -6.79 -10.62 -10.89
CA SER A 43 -5.68 -11.53 -11.25
C SER A 43 -5.20 -12.40 -10.10
N ASP A 44 -5.28 -11.93 -8.85
CA ASP A 44 -4.85 -12.68 -7.67
C ASP A 44 -5.84 -13.84 -7.40
N PHE A 45 -7.12 -13.59 -7.62
CA PHE A 45 -8.16 -14.62 -7.55
C PHE A 45 -8.06 -15.62 -8.71
N ASP A 46 -7.77 -15.14 -9.91
CA ASP A 46 -7.54 -16.01 -11.08
C ASP A 46 -6.36 -16.97 -10.81
N ALA A 47 -5.26 -16.46 -10.25
CA ALA A 47 -4.10 -17.27 -9.86
C ALA A 47 -4.42 -18.33 -8.79
N ALA A 48 -5.39 -18.06 -7.92
CA ALA A 48 -5.89 -19.02 -6.92
C ALA A 48 -7.00 -19.96 -7.45
N GLY A 49 -7.33 -19.87 -8.75
CA GLY A 49 -8.38 -20.66 -9.38
C GLY A 49 -9.78 -20.35 -8.85
N VAL A 50 -10.05 -19.08 -8.51
CA VAL A 50 -11.37 -18.58 -8.08
C VAL A 50 -12.07 -17.94 -9.29
N PRO A 51 -13.15 -18.54 -9.82
CA PRO A 51 -13.88 -17.97 -10.94
C PRO A 51 -14.50 -16.61 -10.60
N ARG A 52 -14.52 -15.68 -11.57
CA ARG A 52 -15.06 -14.32 -11.38
C ARG A 52 -16.52 -14.27 -10.90
N MET A 53 -17.34 -15.27 -11.26
CA MET A 53 -18.72 -15.37 -10.77
C MET A 53 -18.79 -15.46 -9.23
N TYR A 54 -17.80 -16.10 -8.60
CA TYR A 54 -17.72 -16.20 -7.15
C TYR A 54 -17.37 -14.85 -6.53
N LEU A 55 -16.56 -14.01 -7.18
CA LEU A 55 -16.29 -12.67 -6.68
C LEU A 55 -17.57 -11.82 -6.66
N LYS A 56 -18.37 -11.86 -7.71
CA LYS A 56 -19.68 -11.17 -7.75
C LYS A 56 -20.58 -11.64 -6.61
N ARG A 57 -20.74 -12.96 -6.46
CA ARG A 57 -21.57 -13.54 -5.41
C ARG A 57 -21.07 -13.16 -4.02
N LEU A 58 -19.77 -13.25 -3.77
CA LEU A 58 -19.20 -12.89 -2.46
C LEU A 58 -19.29 -11.40 -2.15
N THR A 59 -19.35 -10.55 -3.18
CA THR A 59 -19.66 -9.12 -3.00
C THR A 59 -21.13 -8.89 -2.68
N GLU A 60 -22.05 -9.59 -3.37
CA GLU A 60 -23.49 -9.56 -3.06
C GLU A 60 -23.79 -10.11 -1.65
N ASP A 61 -23.08 -11.17 -1.23
CA ASP A 61 -23.16 -11.77 0.09
C ASP A 61 -22.48 -10.91 1.20
N GLY A 62 -21.89 -9.76 0.84
CA GLY A 62 -21.22 -8.86 1.78
C GLY A 62 -19.91 -9.38 2.37
N VAL A 63 -19.34 -10.46 1.81
CA VAL A 63 -18.05 -11.03 2.25
C VAL A 63 -16.88 -10.21 1.71
N LEU A 64 -16.98 -9.76 0.45
CA LEU A 64 -15.99 -8.92 -0.21
C LEU A 64 -16.57 -7.54 -0.50
N LEU A 65 -15.79 -6.50 -0.26
CA LEU A 65 -16.10 -5.16 -0.76
C LEU A 65 -15.32 -4.91 -2.06
N GLN A 66 -16.02 -4.46 -3.10
CA GLN A 66 -15.37 -3.97 -4.31
C GLN A 66 -14.97 -2.50 -4.12
N VAL A 67 -13.71 -2.24 -3.78
CA VAL A 67 -13.17 -0.88 -3.57
C VAL A 67 -12.83 -0.17 -4.88
N GLY A 68 -12.70 -0.91 -5.97
CA GLY A 68 -12.39 -0.35 -7.28
C GLY A 68 -12.65 -1.34 -8.39
N ARG A 69 -12.52 -0.88 -9.64
CA ARG A 69 -12.67 -1.76 -10.80
C ARG A 69 -11.67 -2.91 -10.72
N GLY A 70 -12.17 -4.11 -10.45
CA GLY A 70 -11.36 -5.33 -10.30
C GLY A 70 -10.50 -5.39 -9.03
N LEU A 71 -10.77 -4.54 -8.03
CA LEU A 71 -10.11 -4.54 -6.72
C LEU A 71 -11.10 -4.89 -5.63
N TYR A 72 -10.69 -5.81 -4.76
CA TYR A 72 -11.54 -6.40 -3.74
C TYR A 72 -10.78 -6.48 -2.42
N ARG A 73 -11.46 -6.20 -1.31
CA ARG A 73 -10.98 -6.46 0.05
C ARG A 73 -12.05 -7.21 0.84
N LEU A 74 -11.69 -7.78 1.99
CA LEU A 74 -12.72 -8.31 2.89
C LEU A 74 -13.55 -7.15 3.47
N ALA A 75 -14.85 -7.34 3.60
CA ALA A 75 -15.75 -6.29 4.07
C ALA A 75 -15.53 -5.92 5.55
N ASP A 76 -15.02 -6.86 6.34
CA ASP A 76 -14.70 -6.69 7.76
C ASP A 76 -13.27 -6.16 8.02
N SER A 77 -12.48 -5.92 6.96
CA SER A 77 -11.14 -5.38 7.14
C SER A 77 -11.20 -3.91 7.59
N PRO A 78 -10.42 -3.54 8.62
CA PRO A 78 -10.23 -2.14 8.97
C PRO A 78 -9.79 -1.33 7.75
N SER A 79 -10.24 -0.09 7.65
CA SER A 79 -9.72 0.87 6.69
C SER A 79 -9.25 2.07 7.49
N ASP A 80 -7.98 2.41 7.34
CA ASP A 80 -7.37 3.59 7.95
C ASP A 80 -7.30 4.74 6.93
N ALA A 81 -6.80 5.90 7.37
CA ALA A 81 -6.60 7.03 6.45
C ALA A 81 -5.58 6.72 5.33
N ALA A 82 -4.63 5.81 5.59
CA ALA A 82 -3.58 5.41 4.67
C ALA A 82 -4.04 4.32 3.67
N SER A 83 -5.21 3.71 3.84
CA SER A 83 -5.80 2.72 2.92
C SER A 83 -5.84 3.23 1.49
N SER A 84 -6.07 4.53 1.30
CA SER A 84 -6.04 5.17 -0.03
C SER A 84 -4.68 5.05 -0.73
N LEU A 85 -3.57 5.02 0.01
CA LEU A 85 -2.22 4.81 -0.53
C LEU A 85 -2.03 3.37 -1.02
N ALA A 86 -2.47 2.40 -0.21
CA ALA A 86 -2.45 0.99 -0.56
C ALA A 86 -3.31 0.74 -1.82
N GLU A 87 -4.53 1.28 -1.86
CA GLU A 87 -5.40 1.23 -3.03
C GLU A 87 -4.73 1.83 -4.27
N ALA A 88 -4.13 3.02 -4.16
CA ALA A 88 -3.45 3.67 -5.27
C ALA A 88 -2.31 2.82 -5.85
N VAL A 89 -1.49 2.20 -5.01
CA VAL A 89 -0.41 1.29 -5.43
C VAL A 89 -0.99 0.00 -6.04
N ARG A 90 -2.10 -0.51 -5.50
CA ARG A 90 -2.81 -1.64 -6.10
C ARG A 90 -3.55 -1.28 -7.37
N ILE A 91 -3.76 -0.01 -7.69
CA ILE A 91 -4.23 0.44 -9.00
C ILE A 91 -3.03 0.55 -9.95
N GLN A 92 -1.99 1.28 -9.56
CA GLN A 92 -0.78 1.50 -10.34
C GLN A 92 0.46 0.93 -9.60
N PRO A 93 0.86 -0.32 -9.89
CA PRO A 93 1.88 -1.02 -9.11
C PRO A 93 3.31 -0.58 -9.45
N ARG A 94 3.48 0.29 -10.45
CA ARG A 94 4.75 0.99 -10.72
C ARG A 94 4.85 2.36 -10.03
N GLY A 95 3.79 2.77 -9.35
CA GLY A 95 3.71 4.03 -8.63
C GLY A 95 4.53 4.05 -7.36
N VAL A 96 5.12 5.21 -7.07
CA VAL A 96 5.74 5.52 -5.78
C VAL A 96 4.97 6.67 -5.14
N ILE A 97 4.53 6.53 -3.90
CA ILE A 97 3.88 7.61 -3.16
C ILE A 97 4.93 8.68 -2.85
N GLY A 98 4.61 9.93 -3.16
CA GLY A 98 5.52 11.06 -3.00
C GLY A 98 4.79 12.36 -2.72
N LEU A 99 5.55 13.43 -2.54
CA LEU A 99 5.02 14.79 -2.35
C LEU A 99 4.00 14.85 -1.21
N LEU A 100 2.84 15.49 -1.42
CA LEU A 100 1.90 15.81 -0.35
C LEU A 100 1.38 14.56 0.39
N SER A 101 1.19 13.44 -0.32
CA SER A 101 0.79 12.18 0.32
C SER A 101 1.92 11.57 1.15
N ALA A 102 3.17 11.66 0.70
CA ALA A 102 4.30 11.21 1.50
C ALA A 102 4.57 12.17 2.68
N LEU A 103 4.41 13.48 2.52
CA LEU A 103 4.49 14.44 3.62
C LEU A 103 3.46 14.11 4.70
N GLN A 104 2.21 13.84 4.31
CA GLN A 104 1.15 13.45 5.24
C GLN A 104 1.50 12.14 5.95
N TYR A 105 1.95 11.13 5.20
CA TYR A 105 2.35 9.84 5.77
C TYR A 105 3.48 9.96 6.81
N HIS A 106 4.42 10.88 6.58
CA HIS A 106 5.55 11.14 7.49
C HIS A 106 5.23 12.15 8.60
N ASP A 107 3.97 12.61 8.69
CA ASP A 107 3.52 13.68 9.59
C ASP A 107 4.33 15.01 9.42
N LEU A 108 4.73 15.33 8.20
CA LEU A 108 5.53 16.52 7.83
C LEU A 108 4.69 17.62 7.19
N THR A 109 3.38 17.57 7.36
CA THR A 109 2.47 18.61 6.88
C THR A 109 1.19 18.59 7.70
N THR A 110 0.58 19.75 7.83
CA THR A 110 -0.79 19.90 8.37
C THR A 110 -1.87 19.80 7.30
N GLN A 111 -1.46 19.69 6.03
CA GLN A 111 -2.37 19.64 4.88
C GLN A 111 -2.95 18.23 4.70
N THR A 112 -4.25 18.16 4.39
CA THR A 112 -4.93 16.91 4.03
C THR A 112 -5.15 16.87 2.52
N PRO A 113 -4.34 16.11 1.74
CA PRO A 113 -4.50 16.03 0.29
C PRO A 113 -5.82 15.37 -0.11
N HIS A 114 -6.53 15.96 -1.08
CA HIS A 114 -7.74 15.37 -1.68
C HIS A 114 -7.47 14.25 -2.69
N ALA A 115 -6.20 14.02 -3.03
CA ALA A 115 -5.77 13.02 -3.99
C ALA A 115 -4.46 12.37 -3.54
N VAL A 116 -4.25 11.11 -3.90
CA VAL A 116 -2.99 10.41 -3.67
C VAL A 116 -1.95 10.89 -4.68
N TRP A 117 -0.89 11.52 -4.19
CA TRP A 117 0.22 12.00 -5.00
C TRP A 117 1.21 10.87 -5.27
N MET A 118 1.45 10.61 -6.55
CA MET A 118 2.20 9.45 -7.00
C MET A 118 3.20 9.84 -8.08
N LEU A 119 4.45 9.42 -7.90
CA LEU A 119 5.50 9.49 -8.89
C LEU A 119 5.39 8.29 -9.84
N LEU A 120 5.45 8.56 -11.15
CA LEU A 120 5.46 7.54 -12.20
C LEU A 120 6.58 7.80 -13.21
N GLY A 121 7.09 6.73 -13.80
CA GLY A 121 8.03 6.80 -14.91
C GLY A 121 7.41 7.50 -16.12
N PRO A 122 8.21 8.04 -17.06
CA PRO A 122 7.69 8.81 -18.19
C PRO A 122 6.76 8.01 -19.11
N LYS A 123 6.96 6.69 -19.19
CA LYS A 123 6.20 5.77 -20.06
C LYS A 123 5.15 4.95 -19.31
N ASP A 124 5.03 5.11 -17.99
CA ASP A 124 4.04 4.37 -17.23
C ASP A 124 2.64 4.94 -17.47
N TRP A 125 1.64 4.08 -17.57
CA TRP A 125 0.26 4.51 -17.79
C TRP A 125 -0.27 5.26 -16.55
N ALA A 126 -1.15 6.24 -16.76
CA ALA A 126 -1.81 6.96 -15.67
C ALA A 126 -3.22 6.39 -15.46
N PRO A 127 -3.65 6.08 -14.21
CA PRO A 127 -5.03 5.70 -13.94
C PRO A 127 -5.98 6.85 -14.26
N THR A 128 -6.99 6.59 -15.10
CA THR A 128 -7.98 7.61 -15.52
C THR A 128 -9.34 7.47 -14.83
N SER A 129 -9.70 6.28 -14.37
CA SER A 129 -10.99 5.99 -13.72
C SER A 129 -10.77 5.18 -12.44
N ALA A 130 -9.94 5.72 -11.54
CA ALA A 130 -9.63 5.11 -10.26
C ALA A 130 -10.69 5.50 -9.21
N PRO A 131 -11.05 4.59 -8.28
CA PRO A 131 -11.92 4.91 -7.14
C PRO A 131 -11.31 5.97 -6.21
N VAL A 132 -9.98 5.97 -6.10
CA VAL A 132 -9.20 7.00 -5.41
C VAL A 132 -8.67 7.98 -6.44
N GLN A 133 -8.77 9.27 -6.16
CA GLN A 133 -8.16 10.29 -7.02
C GLN A 133 -6.63 10.19 -6.93
N ILE A 134 -5.97 9.96 -8.07
CA ILE A 134 -4.50 9.85 -8.13
C ILE A 134 -3.95 11.04 -8.91
N ARG A 135 -3.08 11.82 -8.26
CA ARG A 135 -2.35 12.91 -8.89
C ARG A 135 -0.97 12.45 -9.31
N VAL A 136 -0.79 12.31 -10.62
CA VAL A 136 0.45 11.79 -11.20
C VAL A 136 1.50 12.88 -11.40
N ILE A 137 2.72 12.60 -10.94
CA ILE A 137 3.92 13.38 -11.22
C ILE A 137 4.91 12.51 -11.98
N ARG A 138 5.41 13.01 -13.11
CA ARG A 138 6.38 12.29 -13.93
C ARG A 138 7.78 12.53 -13.40
N ALA A 139 8.44 11.44 -12.99
CA ALA A 139 9.83 11.43 -12.57
C ALA A 139 10.59 10.36 -13.36
N SER A 140 11.93 10.43 -13.39
CA SER A 140 12.74 9.48 -14.13
C SER A 140 14.10 9.24 -13.47
N GLY A 141 14.77 8.16 -13.88
CA GLY A 141 16.13 7.87 -13.42
C GLY A 141 16.22 7.74 -11.91
N ARG A 142 17.29 8.32 -11.35
CA ARG A 142 17.57 8.30 -9.90
C ARG A 142 16.52 9.07 -9.09
N ALA A 143 15.99 10.17 -9.62
CA ALA A 143 14.95 10.97 -8.97
C ALA A 143 13.66 10.20 -8.62
N LEU A 144 13.34 9.15 -9.38
CA LEU A 144 12.17 8.28 -9.13
C LEU A 144 12.47 7.12 -8.18
N ARG A 145 13.73 6.68 -8.08
CA ARG A 145 14.10 5.39 -7.45
C ARG A 145 14.86 5.52 -6.15
N GLU A 146 15.68 6.56 -6.01
CA GLU A 146 16.51 6.78 -4.84
C GLU A 146 15.68 7.31 -3.68
N GLY A 147 15.94 6.79 -2.48
CA GLY A 147 15.21 7.19 -1.28
C GLY A 147 13.76 6.71 -1.28
N VAL A 148 13.46 5.56 -1.89
CA VAL A 148 12.14 4.93 -1.81
C VAL A 148 12.21 3.78 -0.80
N GLU A 149 11.30 3.82 0.18
CA GLU A 149 11.13 2.84 1.24
C GLU A 149 9.82 2.07 1.03
N ARG A 150 9.73 0.84 1.50
CA ARG A 150 8.50 0.05 1.46
C ARG A 150 7.90 -0.02 2.85
N HIS A 151 6.66 0.41 2.95
CA HIS A 151 5.87 0.41 4.18
C HIS A 151 4.66 -0.50 4.00
N GLU A 152 4.39 -1.36 4.97
CA GLU A 152 3.22 -2.26 4.93
C GLU A 152 1.97 -1.48 5.38
N ILE A 153 1.00 -1.33 4.48
CA ILE A 153 -0.27 -0.65 4.73
C ILE A 153 -1.37 -1.55 4.18
N ASP A 154 -2.32 -1.97 5.01
CA ASP A 154 -3.37 -2.93 4.64
C ASP A 154 -2.80 -4.17 3.92
N GLN A 155 -1.71 -4.75 4.45
CA GLN A 155 -1.01 -5.90 3.85
C GLN A 155 -0.42 -5.65 2.45
N VAL A 156 -0.43 -4.40 1.98
CA VAL A 156 0.19 -3.98 0.72
C VAL A 156 1.55 -3.37 1.00
N PRO A 157 2.64 -3.82 0.34
CA PRO A 157 3.93 -3.16 0.41
C PRO A 157 3.91 -1.87 -0.42
N VAL A 158 3.63 -0.74 0.22
CA VAL A 158 3.49 0.59 -0.39
C VAL A 158 4.88 1.23 -0.53
N PRO A 159 5.37 1.50 -1.75
CA PRO A 159 6.58 2.29 -1.95
C PRO A 159 6.31 3.77 -1.68
N ILE A 160 7.02 4.36 -0.72
CA ILE A 160 6.90 5.77 -0.31
C ILE A 160 8.29 6.39 -0.31
N THR A 161 8.45 7.62 -0.78
CA THR A 161 9.72 8.36 -0.65
C THR A 161 10.05 8.57 0.83
N SER A 162 11.32 8.41 1.23
CA SER A 162 11.80 8.66 2.58
C SER A 162 11.53 10.11 3.01
N PRO A 163 11.57 10.44 4.32
CA PRO A 163 11.33 11.81 4.79
C PRO A 163 12.20 12.86 4.08
N ALA A 164 13.53 12.62 4.01
CA ALA A 164 14.47 13.52 3.34
C ALA A 164 14.19 13.64 1.83
N LYS A 165 13.97 12.50 1.15
CA LYS A 165 13.64 12.49 -0.29
C LYS A 165 12.33 13.23 -0.58
N THR A 166 11.33 13.04 0.27
CA THR A 166 10.00 13.67 0.15
C THR A 166 10.12 15.20 0.18
N VAL A 167 10.83 15.74 1.17
CA VAL A 167 11.03 17.20 1.28
C VAL A 167 11.79 17.75 0.06
N VAL A 168 12.82 17.04 -0.41
CA VAL A 168 13.57 17.45 -1.62
C VAL A 168 12.69 17.42 -2.87
N ASP A 169 11.87 16.38 -3.04
CA ASP A 169 10.89 16.30 -4.12
C ASP A 169 9.90 17.47 -4.08
N CYS A 170 9.50 17.88 -2.87
CA CYS A 170 8.63 19.04 -2.68
C CYS A 170 9.28 20.32 -3.21
N PHE A 171 10.58 20.55 -3.01
CA PHE A 171 11.30 21.68 -3.64
C PHE A 171 11.39 21.55 -5.16
N LYS A 172 11.62 20.34 -5.67
CA LYS A 172 11.66 20.06 -7.11
C LYS A 172 10.35 20.38 -7.80
N TYR A 173 9.24 19.99 -7.19
CA TYR A 173 7.89 20.18 -7.72
C TYR A 173 7.13 21.32 -7.03
N ARG A 174 7.84 22.29 -6.43
CA ARG A 174 7.27 23.46 -5.74
C ARG A 174 6.25 24.24 -6.58
N ASN A 175 6.43 24.29 -7.90
CA ASN A 175 5.48 24.94 -8.82
C ASN A 175 4.13 24.21 -8.91
N LYS A 176 4.04 22.97 -8.40
CA LYS A 176 2.82 22.15 -8.40
C LYS A 176 2.19 22.03 -7.01
N ILE A 177 3.01 22.02 -5.96
CA ILE A 177 2.55 21.80 -4.58
C ILE A 177 2.53 23.07 -3.71
N GLY A 178 3.24 24.14 -4.12
CA GLY A 178 3.51 25.30 -3.28
C GLY A 178 4.93 25.28 -2.69
N LEU A 179 5.61 26.43 -2.72
CA LEU A 179 6.93 26.59 -2.08
C LEU A 179 6.81 26.65 -0.56
N ASP A 180 5.75 27.30 -0.07
CA ASP A 180 5.36 27.32 1.33
C ASP A 180 5.23 25.91 1.93
N VAL A 181 4.55 25.00 1.22
CA VAL A 181 4.42 23.59 1.63
C VAL A 181 5.78 22.89 1.70
N ALA A 182 6.67 23.13 0.73
CA ALA A 182 8.02 22.57 0.75
C ALA A 182 8.86 23.09 1.93
N VAL A 183 8.75 24.39 2.23
CA VAL A 183 9.46 25.03 3.36
C VAL A 183 8.89 24.58 4.71
N GLU A 184 7.57 24.43 4.85
CA GLU A 184 6.93 23.87 6.04
C GLU A 184 7.45 22.45 6.30
N GLY A 185 7.41 21.58 5.27
CA GLY A 185 7.89 20.21 5.40
C GLY A 185 9.36 20.10 5.78
N LEU A 186 10.22 20.96 5.24
CA LEU A 186 11.63 21.04 5.65
C LEU A 186 11.78 21.44 7.12
N ARG A 187 11.03 22.47 7.55
CA ARG A 187 11.08 22.96 8.92
C ARG A 187 10.64 21.89 9.91
N ASP A 188 9.54 21.20 9.61
CA ASP A 188 9.00 20.16 10.48
C ASP A 188 9.90 18.93 10.51
N LEU A 189 10.54 18.57 9.39
CA LEU A 189 11.55 17.52 9.35
C LEU A 189 12.75 17.85 10.24
N MET A 190 13.22 19.10 10.25
CA MET A 190 14.35 19.52 11.09
C MET A 190 14.00 19.64 12.58
N ARG A 191 12.73 19.86 12.91
CA ARG A 191 12.25 19.96 14.30
C ARG A 191 12.10 18.61 15.00
N ARG A 192 12.09 17.49 14.29
CA ARG A 192 11.92 16.14 14.84
C ARG A 192 13.27 15.52 15.18
N PRO A 193 13.76 15.57 16.44
CA PRO A 193 15.11 15.11 16.78
C PRO A 193 15.30 13.60 16.57
N ASP A 194 14.23 12.82 16.64
CA ASP A 194 14.21 11.36 16.43
C ASP A 194 14.26 10.95 14.95
N ARG A 195 13.87 11.84 14.03
CA ARG A 195 13.76 11.57 12.58
C ARG A 195 14.54 12.56 11.72
N ARG A 196 15.32 13.45 12.34
CA ARG A 196 16.10 14.46 11.64
C ARG A 196 17.19 13.77 10.82
N PRO A 197 17.16 13.88 9.48
CA PRO A 197 18.23 13.34 8.66
C PRO A 197 19.50 14.16 8.86
N ALA A 198 20.65 13.54 8.58
CA ALA A 198 21.89 14.29 8.42
C ALA A 198 21.72 15.32 7.27
N ILE A 199 22.27 16.52 7.44
CA ILE A 199 22.18 17.57 6.40
C ILE A 199 22.77 17.08 5.07
N ASP A 200 23.81 16.25 5.11
CA ASP A 200 24.41 15.63 3.92
C ASP A 200 23.42 14.73 3.14
N GLU A 201 22.45 14.13 3.82
CA GLU A 201 21.41 13.33 3.15
C GLU A 201 20.47 14.22 2.32
N LEU A 202 20.07 15.38 2.85
CA LEU A 202 19.29 16.36 2.12
C LEU A 202 20.07 16.89 0.91
N TRP A 203 21.37 17.18 1.07
CA TRP A 203 22.23 17.60 -0.05
C TRP A 203 22.36 16.53 -1.12
N ARG A 204 22.56 15.27 -0.72
CA ARG A 204 22.64 14.13 -1.64
C ARG A 204 21.39 14.02 -2.51
N PHE A 205 20.20 14.08 -1.90
CA PHE A 205 18.96 14.05 -2.65
C PHE A 205 18.76 15.33 -3.48
N ALA A 206 19.12 16.50 -2.96
CA ALA A 206 19.04 17.75 -3.70
C ALA A 206 19.90 17.72 -4.97
N GLU A 207 21.04 17.04 -4.95
CA GLU A 207 21.87 16.79 -6.11
C GLU A 207 21.22 15.85 -7.12
N ILE A 208 20.71 14.71 -6.65
CA ILE A 208 19.96 13.76 -7.49
C ILE A 208 18.79 14.46 -8.18
N ASP A 209 18.09 15.34 -7.47
CA ASP A 209 16.91 16.04 -7.94
C ASP A 209 17.18 17.34 -8.67
N ARG A 210 18.44 17.81 -8.68
CA ARG A 210 18.93 19.05 -9.30
C ARG A 210 18.29 20.32 -8.74
N VAL A 211 18.16 20.36 -7.42
CA VAL A 211 17.52 21.47 -6.68
C VAL A 211 18.44 22.11 -5.63
N GLN A 212 19.75 21.84 -5.68
CA GLN A 212 20.71 22.37 -4.71
C GLN A 212 20.62 23.90 -4.59
N THR A 213 20.60 24.62 -5.71
CA THR A 213 20.51 26.09 -5.72
C THR A 213 19.20 26.59 -5.12
N VAL A 214 18.10 25.87 -5.33
CA VAL A 214 16.79 26.23 -4.79
C VAL A 214 16.75 26.00 -3.29
N MET A 215 17.35 24.91 -2.81
CA MET A 215 17.31 24.52 -1.40
C MET A 215 18.33 25.25 -0.54
N ARG A 216 19.46 25.67 -1.11
CA ARG A 216 20.58 26.33 -0.42
C ARG A 216 20.15 27.39 0.61
N PRO A 217 19.38 28.44 0.25
CA PRO A 217 19.05 29.49 1.22
C PRO A 217 18.23 28.96 2.40
N TYR A 218 17.46 27.89 2.22
CA TYR A 218 16.64 27.30 3.28
C TYR A 218 17.44 26.39 4.20
N LEU A 219 18.43 25.67 3.66
CA LEU A 219 19.32 24.83 4.46
C LEU A 219 20.29 25.67 5.29
N GLU A 220 20.85 26.73 4.71
CA GLU A 220 21.76 27.66 5.40
C GLU A 220 21.06 28.42 6.53
N ALA A 221 19.75 28.65 6.43
CA ALA A 221 18.97 29.28 7.50
C ALA A 221 18.65 28.33 8.68
N LEU A 222 18.90 27.02 8.55
CA LEU A 222 18.60 26.00 9.55
C LEU A 222 19.87 25.46 10.26
N THR A 223 21.05 25.86 9.79
CA THR A 223 22.38 25.57 10.37
C THR A 223 22.92 26.78 11.10
#